data_AF-A0A7S2KFV4-F1
#
_entry.id   AF-A0A7S2KFV4-F1
#
_cell.length_a   1.000
_cell.length_b   1.000
_cell.length_c   1.000
_cell.angle_alpha   90.00
_cell.angle_beta   90.00
_cell.angle_gamma   90.00
#
_symmetry.space_group_name_H-M   'P 1'
#
loop_
_entity.id
_entity.type
_entity.pdbx_description
1 polymer ?
#
loop_
_entity_poly.entity_id
_entity_poly.type
_entity_poly.pdbx_seq_one_letter_code
_entity_poly.pdbx_strand_id
1 'polypeptide(L)'
;MSSRPPRHPRASPTPEFSMNRKRLPSQDIPRSYSGQFGRGGDANEGDLLPFELSRNRNTEWIANGGTGLLASYLVMIGMFEFAVCGFIPFATSWTVTNLAHGFFTVMYLHWIKGSPNFYDQNEMNGMTVWEQLDGAEPAYTPKKRAAMIIPTVLCYLACHFADYDLNLSMYNVSCWFVCIIAKMPFMHGVRLLGINRTVGIDDDSRMRKKE
;
A
#
# COMPACT_ATOMS: atom_id res chain seq x y z
N MET A 1 47.53 -64.19 5.46
CA MET A 1 47.08 -63.81 4.11
C MET A 1 45.55 -63.80 4.11
N SER A 2 44.92 -62.63 4.26
CA SER A 2 43.50 -62.37 3.87
C SER A 2 43.19 -60.89 4.11
N SER A 3 43.51 -60.05 3.14
CA SER A 3 43.09 -58.64 3.10
C SER A 3 41.67 -58.59 2.50
N ARG A 4 40.69 -58.13 3.28
CA ARG A 4 39.35 -57.82 2.75
C ARG A 4 39.41 -56.56 1.87
N PRO A 5 38.74 -56.54 0.71
CA PRO A 5 38.68 -55.34 -0.12
C PRO A 5 37.74 -54.27 0.50
N PRO A 6 37.92 -52.99 0.15
CA PRO A 6 37.09 -51.90 0.67
C PRO A 6 35.65 -52.02 0.14
N ARG A 7 34.65 -51.81 1.01
CA ARG A 7 33.24 -51.70 0.61
C ARG A 7 33.03 -50.35 -0.06
N HIS A 8 32.62 -50.36 -1.33
CA HIS A 8 32.10 -49.18 -1.99
C HIS A 8 30.80 -48.69 -1.32
N PRO A 9 30.56 -47.36 -1.26
CA PRO A 9 29.25 -46.83 -0.88
C PRO A 9 28.21 -47.32 -1.89
N ARG A 10 27.10 -47.87 -1.38
CA ARG A 10 25.94 -48.22 -2.20
C ARG A 10 25.46 -46.93 -2.87
N ALA A 11 25.52 -46.88 -4.21
CA ALA A 11 24.94 -45.81 -4.99
C ALA A 11 23.47 -45.64 -4.59
N SER A 12 23.08 -44.40 -4.28
CA SER A 12 21.69 -44.03 -4.09
C SER A 12 20.87 -44.51 -5.30
N PRO A 13 19.67 -45.07 -5.11
CA PRO A 13 18.86 -45.47 -6.25
C PRO A 13 18.61 -44.23 -7.11
N THR A 14 19.04 -44.29 -8.37
CA THR A 14 18.61 -43.34 -9.40
C THR A 14 17.08 -43.33 -9.38
N PRO A 15 16.43 -42.16 -9.32
CA PRO A 15 14.98 -42.12 -9.37
C PRO A 15 14.56 -42.76 -10.69
N GLU A 16 13.81 -43.86 -10.62
CA GLU A 16 13.21 -44.48 -11.79
C GLU A 16 12.44 -43.41 -12.55
N PHE A 17 12.81 -43.19 -13.81
CA PHE A 17 12.08 -42.26 -14.67
C PHE A 17 10.75 -42.92 -15.04
N SER A 18 9.77 -42.81 -14.16
CA SER A 18 8.39 -43.18 -14.43
C SER A 18 7.92 -42.40 -15.66
N MET A 19 7.80 -43.09 -16.79
CA MET A 19 7.15 -42.58 -18.01
C MET A 19 5.64 -42.39 -17.81
N ASN A 20 5.10 -42.69 -16.63
CA ASN A 20 3.69 -42.52 -16.30
C ASN A 20 3.44 -41.25 -15.48
N ARG A 21 4.14 -40.16 -15.81
CA ARG A 21 3.66 -38.83 -15.42
C ARG A 21 2.44 -38.55 -16.28
N LYS A 22 1.23 -38.75 -15.72
CA LYS A 22 0.00 -38.20 -16.29
C LYS A 22 0.31 -36.75 -16.64
N ARG A 23 0.29 -36.40 -17.93
CA ARG A 23 0.37 -35.00 -18.33
C ARG A 23 -0.81 -34.34 -17.65
N LEU A 24 -0.53 -33.54 -16.63
CA LEU A 24 -1.56 -32.69 -16.05
C LEU A 24 -2.08 -31.82 -17.21
N PRO A 25 -3.41 -31.73 -17.40
CA PRO A 25 -4.00 -30.74 -18.27
C PRO A 25 -3.36 -29.39 -17.97
N SER A 26 -3.10 -28.57 -19.00
CA SER A 26 -2.51 -27.24 -18.78
C SER A 26 -3.39 -26.29 -17.94
N GLN A 27 -4.61 -26.73 -17.61
CA GLN A 27 -5.55 -26.11 -16.68
C GLN A 27 -5.26 -26.48 -15.21
N ASP A 28 -4.68 -27.65 -14.94
CA ASP A 28 -4.39 -28.17 -13.58
C ASP A 28 -2.96 -27.87 -13.11
N ILE A 29 -2.18 -27.19 -13.95
CA ILE A 29 -0.88 -26.65 -13.54
C ILE A 29 -1.17 -25.32 -12.84
N PRO A 30 -0.90 -25.15 -11.53
CA PRO A 30 -0.97 -23.85 -10.89
C PRO A 30 0.04 -22.93 -11.58
N ARG A 31 -0.46 -22.04 -12.43
CA ARG A 31 0.36 -21.11 -13.22
C ARG A 31 0.83 -19.99 -12.32
N SER A 32 1.96 -20.17 -11.66
CA SER A 32 2.69 -19.10 -10.99
C SER A 32 3.74 -18.50 -11.92
N TYR A 33 3.30 -17.80 -12.96
CA TYR A 33 4.03 -16.69 -13.61
C TYR A 33 3.15 -16.12 -14.74
N SER A 34 2.67 -14.88 -14.56
CA SER A 34 2.53 -13.76 -15.52
C SER A 34 2.52 -14.04 -17.04
N GLY A 35 1.91 -15.14 -17.46
CA GLY A 35 1.85 -15.57 -18.83
C GLY A 35 0.67 -14.95 -19.55
N GLN A 36 0.82 -13.68 -19.95
CA GLN A 36 0.27 -13.19 -21.20
C GLN A 36 -1.25 -12.91 -21.18
N PHE A 37 -1.60 -11.75 -20.61
CA PHE A 37 -2.90 -11.06 -20.59
C PHE A 37 -3.75 -11.29 -19.33
N GLY A 38 -3.93 -10.20 -18.57
CA GLY A 38 -4.86 -10.06 -17.45
C GLY A 38 -6.21 -10.67 -17.77
N ARG A 39 -6.58 -11.67 -16.97
CA ARG A 39 -7.86 -12.38 -17.10
C ARG A 39 -8.12 -13.15 -15.82
N GLY A 40 -8.54 -12.45 -14.76
CA GLY A 40 -9.11 -13.15 -13.61
C GLY A 40 -9.12 -12.45 -12.25
N GLY A 41 -9.17 -11.13 -12.16
CA GLY A 41 -9.51 -10.43 -10.92
C GLY A 41 -10.88 -9.74 -10.98
N ASP A 42 -11.68 -9.87 -9.92
CA ASP A 42 -12.91 -9.08 -9.76
C ASP A 42 -12.56 -7.59 -9.71
N ALA A 43 -13.37 -6.72 -10.34
CA ALA A 43 -13.06 -5.30 -10.58
C ALA A 43 -12.83 -4.41 -9.33
N ASN A 44 -12.81 -4.99 -8.13
CA ASN A 44 -12.46 -4.32 -6.88
C ASN A 44 -11.09 -4.78 -6.32
N GLU A 45 -10.42 -5.72 -6.98
CA GLU A 45 -9.16 -6.33 -6.58
C GLU A 45 -8.31 -6.42 -7.85
N GLY A 46 -7.14 -5.77 -7.87
CA GLY A 46 -6.31 -5.73 -9.08
C GLY A 46 -6.05 -7.14 -9.63
N ASP A 47 -5.75 -7.27 -10.92
CA ASP A 47 -5.37 -8.54 -11.56
C ASP A 47 -4.13 -9.21 -10.89
N LEU A 48 -3.47 -8.48 -9.99
CA LEU A 48 -2.43 -8.96 -9.10
C LEU A 48 -3.00 -9.81 -7.96
N LEU A 49 -2.55 -11.06 -7.87
CA LEU A 49 -2.83 -11.90 -6.72
C LEU A 49 -2.27 -11.23 -5.44
N PRO A 50 -2.92 -11.40 -4.27
CA PRO A 50 -2.50 -10.76 -3.02
C PRO A 50 -1.02 -10.99 -2.68
N PHE A 51 -0.44 -12.13 -3.09
CA PHE A 51 0.98 -12.40 -2.87
C PHE A 51 1.92 -11.54 -3.76
N GLU A 52 1.52 -11.15 -4.97
CA GLU A 52 2.31 -10.24 -5.82
C GLU A 52 2.28 -8.81 -5.26
N LEU A 53 1.12 -8.36 -4.75
CA LEU A 53 0.98 -7.11 -4.00
C LEU A 53 1.78 -7.14 -2.69
N SER A 54 1.82 -8.27 -1.98
CA SER A 54 2.62 -8.43 -0.76
C SER A 54 4.13 -8.32 -0.99
N ARG A 55 4.59 -8.61 -2.22
CA ARG A 55 6.00 -8.49 -2.64
C ARG A 55 6.31 -7.13 -3.28
N ASN A 56 5.39 -6.19 -3.22
CA ASN A 56 5.58 -4.86 -3.76
C ASN A 56 6.63 -4.08 -2.96
N ARG A 57 7.83 -3.93 -3.52
CA ARG A 57 8.92 -3.13 -2.92
C ARG A 57 8.56 -1.67 -2.65
N ASN A 58 7.59 -1.11 -3.38
CA ASN A 58 7.13 0.27 -3.19
C ASN A 58 6.43 0.47 -1.83
N THR A 59 5.77 -0.56 -1.30
CA THR A 59 5.04 -0.51 -0.02
C THR A 59 5.68 -1.40 1.05
N GLU A 60 6.62 -2.28 0.68
CA GLU A 60 7.29 -3.20 1.59
C GLU A 60 7.98 -2.49 2.76
N TRP A 61 8.61 -1.34 2.54
CA TRP A 61 9.26 -0.59 3.63
C TRP A 61 8.25 -0.03 4.65
N ILE A 62 7.01 0.28 4.22
CA ILE A 62 5.90 0.66 5.10
C ILE A 62 5.35 -0.60 5.81
N ALA A 63 5.24 -1.71 5.07
CA ALA A 63 4.81 -3.01 5.59
C ALA A 63 5.80 -3.61 6.61
N ASN A 64 7.10 -3.35 6.48
CA ASN A 64 8.14 -3.91 7.34
C ASN A 64 8.72 -2.91 8.36
N GLY A 65 8.48 -1.61 8.20
CA GLY A 65 9.13 -0.57 9.01
C GLY A 65 8.77 -0.54 10.52
N GLY A 66 7.69 -1.22 10.92
CA GLY A 66 7.31 -1.40 12.33
C GLY A 66 7.22 -0.10 13.15
N THR A 67 7.57 -0.18 14.43
CA THR A 67 7.55 0.95 15.37
C THR A 67 8.58 2.03 15.04
N GLY A 68 9.73 1.64 14.48
CA GLY A 68 10.80 2.57 14.13
C GLY A 68 10.37 3.58 13.06
N LEU A 69 9.65 3.10 12.03
CA LEU A 69 9.08 3.96 11.00
C LEU A 69 7.99 4.90 11.52
N LEU A 70 7.15 4.42 12.45
CA LEU A 70 6.16 5.28 13.11
C LEU A 70 6.85 6.37 13.94
N ALA A 71 7.88 6.01 14.71
CA ALA A 71 8.62 6.96 15.54
C ALA A 71 9.33 8.02 14.69
N SER A 72 10.03 7.61 13.61
CA SER A 72 10.67 8.57 12.70
C SER A 72 9.65 9.48 12.03
N TYR A 73 8.48 8.96 11.67
CA TYR A 73 7.39 9.76 11.10
C TYR A 73 6.87 10.82 12.09
N LEU A 74 6.65 10.46 13.36
CA LEU A 74 6.24 11.41 14.39
C LEU A 74 7.32 12.47 14.67
N VAL A 75 8.60 12.07 14.66
CA VAL A 75 9.73 13.00 14.79
C VAL A 75 9.75 13.98 13.62
N MET A 76 9.53 13.53 12.39
CA MET A 76 9.46 14.40 11.21
C MET A 76 8.33 15.43 11.33
N ILE A 77 7.15 15.03 11.80
CA ILE A 77 6.04 15.96 12.07
C ILE A 77 6.42 16.97 13.16
N GLY A 78 7.04 16.51 14.25
CA GLY A 78 7.48 17.39 15.34
C GLY A 78 8.58 18.37 14.92
N MET A 79 9.52 17.94 14.07
CA MET A 79 10.55 18.82 13.50
C MET A 79 9.93 19.87 12.56
N PHE A 80 8.95 19.48 11.75
CA PHE A 80 8.22 20.41 10.91
C PHE A 80 7.46 21.44 11.75
N GLU A 81 6.75 21.01 12.79
CA GLU A 81 6.06 21.90 13.73
C GLU A 81 7.03 22.87 14.40
N PHE A 82 8.16 22.37 14.90
CA PHE A 82 9.19 23.21 15.52
C PHE A 82 9.70 24.28 14.54
N ALA A 83 9.95 23.91 13.28
CA ALA A 83 10.37 24.85 12.26
C ALA A 83 9.30 25.92 11.98
N VAL A 84 8.03 25.53 11.85
CA VAL A 84 6.91 26.45 11.58
C VAL A 84 6.66 27.40 12.75
N CYS A 85 6.69 26.89 13.98
CA CYS A 85 6.53 27.70 15.21
C CYS A 85 7.60 28.80 15.34
N GLY A 86 8.75 28.67 14.69
CA GLY A 86 9.78 29.71 14.65
C GLY A 86 9.39 30.96 13.84
N PHE A 87 8.37 30.88 12.98
CA PHE A 87 7.98 31.95 12.07
C PHE A 87 6.55 32.48 12.27
N ILE A 88 5.67 31.68 12.88
CA ILE A 88 4.25 32.03 13.07
C ILE A 88 3.77 31.71 14.49
N PRO A 89 2.66 32.32 14.96
CA PRO A 89 2.14 32.08 16.31
C PRO A 89 1.85 30.60 16.56
N PHE A 90 2.09 30.15 17.79
CA PHE A 90 1.96 28.75 18.19
C PHE A 90 0.58 28.14 17.89
N ALA A 91 -0.51 28.88 18.11
CA ALA A 91 -1.86 28.43 17.75
C ALA A 91 -2.00 28.16 16.24
N THR A 92 -1.39 29.03 15.42
CA THR A 92 -1.46 28.96 13.95
C THR A 92 -0.50 27.91 13.40
N SER A 93 0.66 27.68 14.03
CA SER A 93 1.65 26.69 13.59
C SER A 93 1.06 25.28 13.52
N TRP A 94 0.33 24.86 14.56
CA TRP A 94 -0.34 23.57 14.56
C TRP A 94 -1.38 23.42 13.45
N THR A 95 -2.09 24.50 13.11
CA THR A 95 -3.05 24.50 11.99
C THR A 95 -2.32 24.32 10.68
N VAL A 96 -1.22 25.05 10.46
CA VAL A 96 -0.38 24.90 9.26
C VAL A 96 0.21 23.49 9.16
N THR A 97 0.69 22.93 10.27
CA THR A 97 1.20 21.55 10.34
C THR A 97 0.13 20.53 10.01
N ASN A 98 -1.08 20.68 10.55
CA ASN A 98 -2.20 19.78 10.24
C ASN A 98 -2.59 19.83 8.75
N LEU A 99 -2.68 21.03 8.17
CA LEU A 99 -2.99 21.23 6.75
C LEU A 99 -1.88 20.68 5.84
N ALA A 100 -0.62 20.96 6.15
CA ALA A 100 0.53 20.47 5.39
C ALA A 100 0.60 18.94 5.43
N HIS A 101 0.48 18.35 6.62
CA HIS A 101 0.42 16.90 6.79
C HIS A 101 -0.73 16.29 5.98
N GLY A 102 -1.93 16.87 6.06
CA GLY A 102 -3.08 16.40 5.30
C GLY A 102 -2.85 16.46 3.78
N PHE A 103 -2.35 17.59 3.28
CA PHE A 103 -2.03 17.77 1.86
C PHE A 103 -1.01 16.74 1.36
N PHE A 104 0.14 16.62 2.03
CA PHE A 104 1.20 15.71 1.60
C PHE A 104 0.77 14.24 1.72
N THR A 105 0.04 13.89 2.78
CA THR A 105 -0.47 12.52 2.98
C THR A 105 -1.47 12.15 1.89
N VAL A 106 -2.41 13.03 1.56
CA VAL A 106 -3.39 12.78 0.48
C VAL A 106 -2.71 12.70 -0.87
N MET A 107 -1.76 13.61 -1.14
CA MET A 107 -1.00 13.60 -2.38
C MET A 107 -0.22 12.29 -2.54
N TYR A 108 0.56 11.90 -1.52
CA TYR A 108 1.38 10.70 -1.59
C TYR A 108 0.57 9.42 -1.67
N LEU A 109 -0.46 9.26 -0.82
CA LEU A 109 -1.20 8.01 -0.71
C LEU A 109 -2.28 7.85 -1.78
N HIS A 110 -2.95 8.93 -2.18
CA HIS A 110 -4.14 8.85 -3.04
C HIS A 110 -3.97 9.51 -4.42
N TRP A 111 -2.87 10.24 -4.67
CA TRP A 111 -2.63 10.88 -5.97
C TRP A 111 -1.49 10.26 -6.77
N ILE A 112 -0.37 9.94 -6.11
CA ILE A 112 0.78 9.31 -6.77
C ILE A 112 0.41 7.86 -7.12
N LYS A 113 0.63 7.51 -8.39
CA LYS A 113 0.40 6.17 -8.95
C LYS A 113 1.71 5.53 -9.40
N GLY A 114 1.68 4.21 -9.55
CA GLY A 114 2.81 3.44 -10.06
C GLY A 114 3.81 3.04 -9.00
N SER A 115 4.96 2.56 -9.45
CA SER A 115 6.08 2.16 -8.61
C SER A 115 7.38 2.75 -9.16
N PRO A 116 8.29 3.23 -8.29
CA PRO A 116 9.64 3.61 -8.69
C PRO A 116 10.44 2.45 -9.30
N ASN A 117 10.01 1.20 -9.04
CA ASN A 117 10.65 0.02 -9.62
C ASN A 117 10.16 -0.22 -11.06
N PHE A 118 11.03 0.04 -12.04
CA PHE A 118 10.74 -0.11 -13.47
C PHE A 118 10.28 -1.53 -13.89
N TYR A 119 10.69 -2.56 -13.14
CA TYR A 119 10.37 -3.95 -13.48
C TYR A 119 8.93 -4.38 -13.15
N ASP A 120 8.23 -3.66 -12.27
CA ASP A 120 6.85 -3.99 -11.83
C ASP A 120 5.81 -2.95 -12.32
N GLN A 121 6.18 -2.08 -13.27
CA GLN A 121 5.38 -0.90 -13.65
C GLN A 121 4.08 -1.23 -14.37
N ASN A 122 4.01 -2.33 -15.14
CA ASN A 122 2.89 -2.57 -16.04
C ASN A 122 1.54 -2.74 -15.31
N GLU A 123 1.51 -3.49 -14.20
CA GLU A 123 0.27 -3.76 -13.45
C GLU A 123 0.03 -2.75 -12.32
N MET A 124 1.09 -2.06 -11.85
CA MET A 124 1.00 -1.08 -10.76
C MET A 124 0.76 0.37 -11.21
N ASN A 125 0.87 0.65 -12.52
CA ASN A 125 0.65 1.99 -13.09
C ASN A 125 -0.76 2.55 -12.85
N GLY A 126 -1.76 1.67 -12.68
CA GLY A 126 -3.14 2.07 -12.39
C GLY A 126 -3.42 2.39 -10.93
N MET A 127 -2.59 1.88 -10.02
CA MET A 127 -2.87 1.88 -8.58
C MET A 127 -2.11 2.96 -7.83
N THR A 128 -2.81 3.60 -6.89
CA THR A 128 -2.23 4.51 -5.90
C THR A 128 -1.42 3.76 -4.85
N VAL A 129 -0.55 4.47 -4.13
CA VAL A 129 0.23 3.88 -3.03
C VAL A 129 -0.68 3.31 -1.94
N TRP A 130 -1.84 3.94 -1.68
CA TRP A 130 -2.83 3.43 -0.74
C TRP A 130 -3.44 2.10 -1.20
N GLU A 131 -3.85 1.98 -2.47
CA GLU A 131 -4.42 0.74 -3.01
C GLU A 131 -3.38 -0.39 -3.01
N GLN A 132 -2.11 -0.07 -3.32
CA GLN A 132 -1.01 -1.02 -3.21
C GLN A 132 -0.79 -1.52 -1.77
N LEU A 133 -0.98 -0.64 -0.77
CA LEU A 133 -0.90 -1.01 0.64
C LEU A 133 -2.15 -1.77 1.11
N ASP A 134 -3.31 -1.46 0.53
CA ASP A 134 -4.59 -2.07 0.89
C ASP A 134 -4.73 -3.49 0.34
N GLY A 135 -4.22 -3.75 -0.86
CA GLY A 135 -4.19 -5.10 -1.45
C GLY A 135 -3.10 -6.02 -0.89
N ALA A 136 -2.04 -5.46 -0.27
CA ALA A 136 -0.97 -6.26 0.34
C ALA A 136 -1.33 -6.81 1.73
N GLU A 137 -2.27 -6.18 2.43
CA GLU A 137 -2.55 -6.41 3.85
C GLU A 137 -4.06 -6.37 4.11
N PRO A 138 -4.63 -7.21 4.99
CA PRO A 138 -6.05 -7.16 5.32
C PRO A 138 -6.53 -5.76 5.75
N ALA A 139 -7.82 -5.48 5.57
CA ALA A 139 -8.44 -4.32 6.20
C ALA A 139 -8.19 -4.41 7.73
N TYR A 140 -7.78 -3.30 8.36
CA TYR A 140 -7.55 -3.16 9.81
C TYR A 140 -6.22 -3.61 10.42
N THR A 141 -5.15 -3.77 9.64
CA THR A 141 -3.77 -3.91 10.15
C THR A 141 -3.36 -2.69 11.01
N PRO A 142 -2.51 -2.84 12.07
CA PRO A 142 -2.09 -1.73 12.95
C PRO A 142 -1.57 -0.49 12.22
N LYS A 143 -0.96 -0.66 11.04
CA LYS A 143 -0.46 0.42 10.19
C LYS A 143 -1.57 1.28 9.59
N LYS A 144 -2.63 0.64 9.10
CA LYS A 144 -3.83 1.33 8.59
C LYS A 144 -4.54 2.07 9.72
N ARG A 145 -4.57 1.49 10.93
CA ARG A 145 -5.06 2.18 12.14
C ARG A 145 -4.19 3.40 12.46
N ALA A 146 -2.87 3.26 12.44
CA ALA A 146 -1.96 4.40 12.65
C ALA A 146 -2.19 5.51 11.62
N ALA A 147 -2.37 5.17 10.33
CA ALA A 147 -2.67 6.13 9.27
C ALA A 147 -3.98 6.91 9.47
N MET A 148 -4.94 6.35 10.22
CA MET A 148 -6.20 7.01 10.60
C MET A 148 -6.09 7.78 11.93
N ILE A 149 -5.34 7.25 12.88
CA ILE A 149 -5.16 7.85 14.22
C ILE A 149 -4.33 9.12 14.12
N ILE A 150 -3.25 9.13 13.34
CA ILE A 150 -2.34 10.28 13.26
C ILE A 150 -3.05 11.57 12.82
N PRO A 151 -3.81 11.62 11.70
CA PRO A 151 -4.53 12.85 11.34
C PRO A 151 -5.59 13.23 12.38
N THR A 152 -6.15 12.26 13.10
CA THR A 152 -7.13 12.52 14.17
C THR A 152 -6.47 13.20 15.38
N VAL A 153 -5.34 12.68 15.84
CA VAL A 153 -4.56 13.27 16.93
C VAL A 153 -4.04 14.65 16.54
N LEU A 154 -3.56 14.81 15.31
CA LEU A 154 -3.03 16.08 14.82
C LEU A 154 -4.12 17.16 14.72
N CYS A 155 -5.31 16.80 14.25
CA CYS A 155 -6.47 17.69 14.26
C CYS A 155 -6.87 18.10 15.69
N TYR A 156 -6.90 17.14 16.62
CA TYR A 156 -7.20 17.42 18.02
C TYR A 156 -6.18 18.39 18.63
N LEU A 157 -4.88 18.16 18.43
CA LEU A 157 -3.83 19.06 18.92
C LEU A 157 -3.95 20.45 18.31
N ALA A 158 -4.23 20.54 17.00
CA ALA A 158 -4.40 21.83 16.33
C ALA A 158 -5.60 22.62 16.83
N CYS A 159 -6.73 21.97 17.09
CA CYS A 159 -7.89 22.63 17.72
C CYS A 159 -7.60 23.01 19.18
N HIS A 160 -6.91 22.15 19.93
CA HIS A 160 -6.60 22.39 21.34
C HIS A 160 -5.65 23.59 21.53
N PHE A 161 -4.57 23.65 20.76
CA PHE A 161 -3.60 24.76 20.85
C PHE A 161 -4.10 26.05 20.20
N ALA A 162 -5.16 25.98 19.40
CA ALA A 162 -5.87 27.15 18.90
C ALA A 162 -6.97 27.64 19.87
N ASP A 163 -7.02 27.13 21.09
CA ASP A 163 -8.07 27.42 22.08
C ASP A 163 -9.50 27.25 21.52
N TYR A 164 -9.67 26.34 20.57
CA TYR A 164 -10.91 26.11 19.84
C TYR A 164 -11.48 27.35 19.13
N ASP A 165 -10.61 28.24 18.64
CA ASP A 165 -11.02 29.31 17.73
C ASP A 165 -11.82 28.73 16.55
N LEU A 166 -13.00 29.31 16.28
CA LEU A 166 -13.93 28.76 15.31
C LEU A 166 -13.34 28.70 13.90
N ASN A 167 -12.59 29.73 13.50
CA ASN A 167 -12.04 29.82 12.14
C ASN A 167 -10.95 28.77 11.95
N LEU A 168 -9.98 28.72 12.86
CA LEU A 168 -8.89 27.73 12.79
C LEU A 168 -9.41 26.29 12.92
N SER A 169 -10.35 26.07 13.84
CA SER A 169 -10.96 24.75 14.05
C SER A 169 -11.72 24.27 12.81
N MET A 170 -12.42 25.16 12.09
CA MET A 170 -13.10 24.82 10.85
C MET A 170 -12.12 24.33 9.77
N TYR A 171 -10.95 24.97 9.61
CA TYR A 171 -9.93 24.50 8.69
C TYR A 171 -9.36 23.13 9.10
N ASN A 172 -9.07 22.95 10.39
CA ASN A 172 -8.51 21.70 10.92
C ASN A 172 -9.47 20.51 10.75
N VAL A 173 -10.74 20.70 11.11
CA VAL A 173 -11.78 19.67 10.99
C VAL A 173 -12.07 19.33 9.53
N SER A 174 -12.10 20.34 8.65
CA SER A 174 -12.30 20.12 7.22
C SER A 174 -11.18 19.28 6.61
N CYS A 175 -9.92 19.59 6.95
CA CYS A 175 -8.76 18.82 6.52
C CYS A 175 -8.78 17.38 7.04
N TRP A 176 -9.13 17.21 8.32
CA TRP A 176 -9.30 15.90 8.94
C TRP A 176 -10.37 15.07 8.21
N PHE A 177 -11.52 15.66 7.91
CA PHE A 177 -12.61 14.98 7.20
C PHE A 177 -12.17 14.44 5.85
N VAL A 178 -11.45 15.25 5.06
CA VAL A 178 -10.87 14.82 3.77
C VAL A 178 -9.88 13.66 3.96
N CYS A 179 -9.01 13.77 4.97
CA CYS A 179 -7.99 12.76 5.26
C CYS A 179 -8.56 11.41 5.70
N ILE A 180 -9.67 11.41 6.45
CA ILE A 180 -10.37 10.20 6.90
C ILE A 180 -11.17 9.60 5.75
N ILE A 181 -11.97 10.40 5.03
CA ILE A 181 -12.75 9.90 3.89
C ILE A 181 -11.86 9.19 2.89
N ALA A 182 -10.73 9.80 2.51
CA ALA A 182 -9.84 9.22 1.51
C ALA A 182 -9.34 7.81 1.88
N LYS A 183 -9.22 7.49 3.17
CA LYS A 183 -8.70 6.22 3.69
C LYS A 183 -9.80 5.18 4.00
N MET A 184 -11.07 5.54 3.85
CA MET A 184 -12.16 4.61 4.10
C MET A 184 -12.23 3.52 3.02
N PRO A 185 -12.66 2.29 3.37
CA PRO A 185 -12.70 1.17 2.42
C PRO A 185 -13.65 1.40 1.24
N PHE A 186 -14.68 2.25 1.39
CA PHE A 186 -15.57 2.60 0.29
C PHE A 186 -14.91 3.51 -0.77
N MET A 187 -13.78 4.15 -0.43
CA MET A 187 -12.99 4.93 -1.39
C MET A 187 -11.98 4.07 -2.16
N HIS A 188 -11.89 2.77 -1.87
CA HIS A 188 -11.00 1.86 -2.61
C HIS A 188 -11.41 1.79 -4.09
N GLY A 189 -10.46 2.06 -5.00
CA GLY A 189 -10.75 2.14 -6.44
C GLY A 189 -11.55 3.37 -6.88
N VAL A 190 -12.01 4.21 -5.94
CA VAL A 190 -12.74 5.44 -6.24
C VAL A 190 -11.78 6.60 -6.25
N ARG A 191 -11.50 7.12 -7.44
CA ARG A 191 -10.71 8.34 -7.57
C ARG A 191 -11.48 9.50 -6.98
N LEU A 192 -10.85 10.23 -6.07
CA LEU A 192 -11.39 11.44 -5.47
C LEU A 192 -11.92 12.35 -6.60
N LEU A 193 -13.25 12.42 -6.73
CA LEU A 193 -13.97 13.22 -7.74
C LEU A 193 -13.71 12.85 -9.22
N GLY A 194 -13.13 11.68 -9.53
CA GLY A 194 -12.78 11.32 -10.91
C GLY A 194 -11.65 12.17 -11.50
N ILE A 195 -10.95 12.94 -10.68
CA ILE A 195 -9.72 13.62 -11.05
C ILE A 195 -8.59 12.58 -10.87
N ASN A 196 -7.63 12.52 -11.81
CA ASN A 196 -6.59 11.47 -11.90
C ASN A 196 -7.04 10.12 -12.51
N ARG A 197 -8.03 10.10 -13.42
CA ARG A 197 -8.30 8.90 -14.25
C ARG A 197 -7.25 8.74 -15.34
N THR A 198 -6.72 7.54 -15.49
CA THR A 198 -5.91 7.09 -16.61
C THR A 198 -6.84 6.47 -17.66
N VAL A 199 -7.02 7.20 -18.77
CA VAL A 199 -7.85 6.76 -19.91
C VAL A 199 -7.32 5.43 -20.43
N GLY A 200 -8.21 4.45 -20.62
CA GLY A 200 -7.86 3.10 -21.12
C GLY A 200 -7.48 2.05 -20.06
N ILE A 201 -7.07 2.43 -18.84
CA ILE A 201 -6.92 1.46 -17.72
C ILE A 201 -8.20 1.41 -16.89
N ASP A 202 -8.80 2.58 -16.71
CA ASP A 202 -9.87 2.76 -15.74
C ASP A 202 -11.28 2.64 -16.35
N ASP A 203 -11.36 2.72 -17.67
CA ASP A 203 -12.61 2.62 -18.43
C ASP A 203 -13.06 1.16 -18.55
N ASP A 204 -12.11 0.22 -18.67
CA ASP A 204 -12.37 -1.22 -18.78
C ASP A 204 -13.04 -1.80 -17.50
N SER A 205 -12.60 -1.34 -16.32
CA SER A 205 -13.20 -1.74 -15.04
C SER A 205 -14.70 -1.37 -14.92
N ARG A 206 -15.12 -0.27 -15.55
CA ARG A 206 -16.51 0.21 -15.51
C ARG A 206 -17.41 -0.51 -16.49
N MET A 207 -16.88 -0.90 -17.66
CA MET A 207 -17.62 -1.69 -18.65
C MET A 207 -17.99 -3.07 -18.07
N ARG A 208 -17.08 -3.69 -17.31
CA ARG A 208 -17.30 -5.02 -16.69
C ARG A 208 -18.32 -5.03 -15.54
N LYS A 209 -18.51 -3.90 -14.84
CA LYS A 209 -19.47 -3.78 -13.71
C LYS A 209 -20.93 -3.58 -14.17
N LYS A 210 -21.15 -3.40 -15.47
CA LYS A 210 -22.45 -3.17 -16.10
C LYS A 210 -23.01 -4.40 -16.83
N GLU A 211 -22.22 -5.46 -16.98
CA GLU A 211 -22.66 -6.79 -17.38
C GLU A 211 -23.09 -7.60 -16.15
#